data_AF-A0A0H2ZSV1-F1
#
_entry.id   AF-A0A0H2ZSV1-F1
#
_cell.length_a   1.000
_cell.length_b   1.000
_cell.length_c   1.000
_cell.angle_alpha   90.00
_cell.angle_beta   90.00
_cell.angle_gamma   90.00
#
_symmetry.space_group_name_H-M   'P 1'
#
loop_
_entity.id
_entity.type
_entity.pdbx_description
1 polymer ?
#
loop_
_entity_poly.entity_id
_entity_poly.type
_entity_poly.pdbx_seq_one_letter_code
_entity_poly.pdbx_strand_id
1 'polypeptide(L)'
;MRRAGLKREAVVRAAVKIADAEGIEAISMRRVSQALGVTPMALYRYLPDKDALIDVVVDESLAVVPVPDPSGSVTAELLRCFGGLYDLLLDHPGLARAAGERPLEGPFATRLGNNVLTLLQHNKIDEADAANLLVSAFSLTLGCALYRTSRSGRTASSRLSQVGDEAPAVRRLRGRLTVASADDTVFRDALTRLIAGYVTTAAKTGGRRR
;
A
#
# COMPACT_ATOMS: atom_id res chain seq x y z
N MET A 1 -15.47 -19.03 -18.34
CA MET A 1 -15.60 -17.82 -17.49
C MET A 1 -14.68 -16.64 -17.86
N ARG A 2 -13.84 -16.73 -18.91
CA ARG A 2 -12.81 -15.71 -19.26
C ARG A 2 -13.33 -14.33 -19.72
N ARG A 3 -14.57 -14.27 -20.23
CA ARG A 3 -15.17 -13.03 -20.79
C ARG A 3 -15.66 -12.05 -19.72
N ALA A 4 -15.99 -12.54 -18.52
CA ALA A 4 -16.38 -11.70 -17.39
C ALA A 4 -15.15 -11.09 -16.70
N GLY A 5 -14.07 -11.88 -16.54
CA GLY A 5 -12.78 -11.40 -16.01
C GLY A 5 -12.19 -10.27 -16.85
N LEU A 6 -12.12 -10.44 -18.18
CA LEU A 6 -11.61 -9.40 -19.06
C LEU A 6 -12.42 -8.08 -19.00
N LYS A 7 -13.74 -8.16 -18.75
CA LYS A 7 -14.59 -6.98 -18.56
C LYS A 7 -14.32 -6.30 -17.22
N ARG A 8 -14.14 -7.06 -16.14
CA ARG A 8 -13.85 -6.50 -14.81
C ARG A 8 -12.47 -5.86 -14.78
N GLU A 9 -11.45 -6.53 -15.29
CA GLU A 9 -10.11 -5.95 -15.40
C GLU A 9 -10.09 -4.67 -16.26
N ALA A 10 -10.89 -4.60 -17.33
CA ALA A 10 -11.01 -3.39 -18.14
C ALA A 10 -11.63 -2.23 -17.33
N VAL A 11 -12.66 -2.51 -16.54
CA VAL A 11 -13.26 -1.54 -15.61
C VAL A 11 -12.24 -1.04 -14.61
N VAL A 12 -11.50 -1.95 -13.96
CA VAL A 12 -10.46 -1.60 -12.98
C VAL A 12 -9.39 -0.73 -13.62
N ARG A 13 -8.81 -1.15 -14.75
CA ARG A 13 -7.79 -0.37 -15.47
C ARG A 13 -8.28 1.02 -15.90
N ALA A 14 -9.51 1.14 -16.36
CA ALA A 14 -10.07 2.44 -16.74
C ALA A 14 -10.27 3.35 -15.52
N ALA A 15 -10.78 2.81 -14.42
CA ALA A 15 -11.00 3.54 -13.19
C ALA A 15 -9.68 3.99 -12.52
N VAL A 16 -8.66 3.13 -12.49
CA VAL A 16 -7.31 3.47 -12.00
C VAL A 16 -6.74 4.65 -12.79
N LYS A 17 -6.81 4.62 -14.13
CA LYS A 17 -6.36 5.74 -14.97
C LYS A 17 -7.09 7.05 -14.67
N ILE A 18 -8.39 6.99 -14.39
CA ILE A 18 -9.18 8.16 -13.96
C ILE A 18 -8.70 8.65 -12.61
N ALA A 19 -8.50 7.74 -11.64
CA ALA A 19 -8.05 8.09 -10.30
C ALA A 19 -6.66 8.74 -10.28
N ASP A 20 -5.74 8.27 -11.13
CA ASP A 20 -4.39 8.82 -11.22
C ASP A 20 -4.38 10.22 -11.84
N ALA A 21 -5.25 10.47 -12.82
CA ALA A 21 -5.32 11.76 -13.51
C ALA A 21 -6.13 12.81 -12.74
N GLU A 22 -7.27 12.41 -12.17
CA GLU A 22 -8.30 13.33 -11.66
C GLU A 22 -8.61 13.13 -10.17
N GLY A 23 -8.00 12.11 -9.53
CA GLY A 23 -8.28 11.72 -8.16
C GLY A 23 -9.41 10.69 -8.04
N ILE A 24 -9.45 9.98 -6.90
CA ILE A 24 -10.40 8.89 -6.68
C ILE A 24 -11.86 9.35 -6.76
N GLU A 25 -12.14 10.59 -6.38
CA GLU A 25 -13.50 11.14 -6.42
C GLU A 25 -14.08 11.30 -7.83
N ALA A 26 -13.20 11.38 -8.84
CA ALA A 26 -13.60 11.43 -10.24
C ALA A 26 -14.11 10.08 -10.78
N ILE A 27 -13.86 8.97 -10.06
CA ILE A 27 -14.46 7.68 -10.38
C ILE A 27 -15.98 7.79 -10.21
N SER A 28 -16.69 7.52 -11.31
CA SER A 28 -18.14 7.39 -11.31
C SER A 28 -18.57 6.38 -12.37
N MET A 29 -19.76 5.79 -12.20
CA MET A 29 -20.35 4.88 -13.19
C MET A 29 -20.39 5.51 -14.57
N ARG A 30 -20.74 6.79 -14.67
CA ARG A 30 -20.76 7.53 -15.93
C ARG A 30 -19.36 7.72 -16.52
N ARG A 31 -18.38 8.17 -15.73
CA ARG A 31 -17.02 8.43 -16.22
C ARG A 31 -16.34 7.15 -16.70
N VAL A 32 -16.47 6.07 -15.93
CA VAL A 32 -15.88 4.77 -16.28
C VAL A 32 -16.58 4.15 -17.50
N SER A 33 -17.91 4.21 -17.58
CA SER A 33 -18.63 3.69 -18.75
C SER A 33 -18.29 4.47 -20.03
N GLN A 34 -18.16 5.80 -19.95
CA GLN A 34 -17.67 6.63 -21.05
C GLN A 34 -16.24 6.25 -21.48
N ALA A 35 -15.32 6.08 -20.53
CA ALA A 35 -13.95 5.66 -20.83
C ALA A 35 -13.87 4.28 -21.50
N LEU A 36 -14.84 3.41 -21.23
CA LEU A 36 -14.96 2.07 -21.81
C LEU A 36 -15.81 2.02 -23.09
N GLY A 37 -16.47 3.11 -23.48
CA GLY A 37 -17.41 3.13 -24.61
C GLY A 37 -18.65 2.25 -24.42
N VAL A 38 -19.11 2.07 -23.18
CA VAL A 38 -20.30 1.27 -22.84
C VAL A 38 -21.38 2.13 -22.17
N THR A 39 -22.60 1.62 -22.03
CA THR A 39 -23.66 2.31 -21.28
C THR A 39 -23.43 2.18 -19.77
N PRO A 40 -23.82 3.17 -18.94
CA PRO A 40 -23.76 3.05 -17.48
C PRO A 40 -24.52 1.81 -16.96
N MET A 41 -25.63 1.44 -17.60
CA MET A 41 -26.42 0.25 -17.28
C MET A 41 -25.62 -1.06 -17.38
N ALA A 42 -24.61 -1.11 -18.26
CA ALA A 42 -23.72 -2.25 -18.37
C ALA A 42 -22.85 -2.42 -17.12
N LEU A 43 -22.43 -1.32 -16.47
CA LEU A 43 -21.70 -1.37 -15.19
C LEU A 43 -22.64 -1.70 -14.04
N TYR A 44 -23.85 -1.11 -14.01
CA TYR A 44 -24.84 -1.38 -12.95
C TYR A 44 -25.25 -2.86 -12.85
N ARG A 45 -25.12 -3.63 -13.94
CA ARG A 45 -25.33 -5.09 -13.91
C ARG A 45 -24.33 -5.83 -13.02
N TYR A 46 -23.14 -5.27 -12.82
CA TYR A 46 -22.05 -5.90 -12.07
C TYR A 46 -21.78 -5.23 -10.73
N LEU A 47 -22.08 -3.93 -10.62
CA LEU A 47 -21.75 -3.10 -9.48
C LEU A 47 -22.95 -2.22 -9.15
N PRO A 48 -23.51 -2.30 -7.93
CA PRO A 48 -24.75 -1.60 -7.59
C PRO A 48 -24.60 -0.08 -7.58
N ASP A 49 -23.42 0.45 -7.26
CA ASP A 49 -23.17 1.88 -7.06
C ASP A 49 -21.69 2.29 -7.25
N LYS A 50 -21.39 3.57 -7.01
CA LYS A 50 -20.04 4.14 -7.09
C LYS A 50 -19.10 3.54 -6.04
N ASP A 51 -19.60 3.26 -4.84
CA ASP A 51 -18.75 2.77 -3.75
C ASP A 51 -18.30 1.33 -4.03
N ALA A 52 -19.21 0.45 -4.45
CA ALA A 52 -18.87 -0.89 -4.90
C ALA A 52 -17.89 -0.88 -6.09
N LEU A 53 -17.97 0.12 -6.97
CA LEU A 53 -16.99 0.31 -8.04
C LEU A 53 -15.62 0.68 -7.47
N ILE A 54 -15.53 1.61 -6.54
CA ILE A 54 -14.26 2.00 -5.90
C ILE A 54 -13.66 0.81 -5.15
N ASP A 55 -14.45 0.07 -4.39
CA ASP A 55 -13.98 -1.06 -3.59
C ASP A 55 -13.40 -2.16 -4.49
N VAL A 56 -14.10 -2.48 -5.60
CA VAL A 56 -13.60 -3.44 -6.60
C VAL A 56 -12.34 -2.93 -7.29
N VAL A 57 -12.24 -1.64 -7.58
CA VAL A 57 -11.04 -1.05 -8.19
C VAL A 57 -9.85 -1.17 -7.25
N VAL A 58 -10.04 -0.87 -5.97
CA VAL A 58 -8.99 -0.95 -4.95
C VAL A 58 -8.55 -2.39 -4.74
N ASP A 59 -9.47 -3.33 -4.51
CA ASP A 59 -9.12 -4.74 -4.25
C ASP A 59 -8.49 -5.43 -5.46
N GLU A 60 -9.06 -5.27 -6.66
CA GLU A 60 -8.51 -5.90 -7.87
C GLU A 60 -7.15 -5.31 -8.26
N SER A 61 -6.85 -4.07 -7.88
CA SER A 61 -5.51 -3.49 -8.07
C SER A 61 -4.45 -4.21 -7.23
N LEU A 62 -4.83 -4.87 -6.13
CA LEU A 62 -3.91 -5.68 -5.33
C LEU A 62 -3.51 -6.99 -6.02
N ALA A 63 -4.11 -7.36 -7.16
CA ALA A 63 -3.79 -8.59 -7.88
C ALA A 63 -2.33 -8.68 -8.35
N VAL A 64 -1.65 -7.54 -8.53
CA VAL A 64 -0.23 -7.47 -8.89
C VAL A 64 0.70 -7.59 -7.68
N VAL A 65 0.18 -7.42 -6.46
CA VAL A 65 0.97 -7.50 -5.23
C VAL A 65 1.39 -8.95 -5.02
N PRO A 66 2.69 -9.22 -4.83
CA PRO A 66 3.16 -10.58 -4.66
C PRO A 66 2.60 -11.20 -3.37
N VAL A 67 1.81 -12.27 -3.52
CA VAL A 67 1.22 -12.97 -2.38
C VAL A 67 2.31 -13.71 -1.60
N PRO A 68 2.45 -13.50 -0.27
CA PRO A 68 3.43 -14.20 0.55
C PRO A 68 3.25 -15.72 0.49
N ASP A 69 4.36 -16.45 0.44
CA ASP A 69 4.39 -17.88 0.72
C ASP A 69 4.40 -18.10 2.24
N PRO A 70 3.36 -18.72 2.83
CA PRO A 70 3.31 -18.99 4.27
C PRO A 70 4.43 -19.89 4.81
N SER A 71 5.19 -20.57 3.95
CA SER A 71 6.31 -21.43 4.32
C SER A 71 7.68 -20.76 4.14
N GLY A 72 7.69 -19.52 3.63
CA GLY A 72 8.90 -18.79 3.32
C GLY A 72 9.57 -18.10 4.52
N SER A 73 10.66 -17.39 4.24
CA SER A 73 11.33 -16.53 5.22
C SER A 73 10.46 -15.31 5.52
N VAL A 74 10.13 -15.07 6.79
CA VAL A 74 9.34 -13.90 7.23
C VAL A 74 9.87 -12.61 6.63
N THR A 75 11.17 -12.37 6.75
CA THR A 75 11.77 -11.13 6.26
C THR A 75 11.68 -11.00 4.74
N ALA A 76 12.04 -12.05 3.99
CA ALA A 76 12.01 -11.99 2.53
C ALA A 76 10.58 -11.84 1.98
N GLU A 77 9.64 -12.59 2.54
CA GLU A 77 8.24 -12.62 2.09
C GLU A 77 7.51 -11.32 2.40
N LEU A 78 7.71 -10.74 3.59
CA LEU A 78 7.11 -9.44 3.93
C LEU A 78 7.74 -8.30 3.12
N LEU A 79 9.05 -8.31 2.90
CA LEU A 79 9.70 -7.32 2.03
C LEU A 79 9.17 -7.40 0.59
N ARG A 80 8.95 -8.61 0.07
CA ARG A 80 8.39 -8.82 -1.28
C ARG A 80 6.95 -8.35 -1.38
N CYS A 81 6.11 -8.72 -0.42
CA CYS A 81 4.69 -8.35 -0.39
C CYS A 81 4.49 -6.84 -0.22
N PHE A 82 5.02 -6.26 0.86
CA PHE A 82 4.86 -4.83 1.12
C PHE A 82 5.67 -3.96 0.17
N GLY A 83 6.79 -4.48 -0.38
CA GLY A 83 7.50 -3.87 -1.51
C GLY A 83 6.63 -3.75 -2.75
N GLY A 84 5.97 -4.83 -3.16
CA GLY A 84 5.06 -4.79 -4.31
C GLY A 84 3.83 -3.90 -4.07
N LEU A 85 3.30 -3.88 -2.84
CA LEU A 85 2.25 -2.92 -2.47
C LEU A 85 2.75 -1.47 -2.56
N TYR A 86 3.94 -1.19 -2.05
CA TYR A 86 4.53 0.14 -2.14
C TYR A 86 4.70 0.60 -3.59
N ASP A 87 5.25 -0.25 -4.44
CA ASP A 87 5.46 0.03 -5.86
C ASP A 87 4.11 0.31 -6.57
N LEU A 88 3.07 -0.50 -6.30
CA LEU A 88 1.70 -0.26 -6.80
C LEU A 88 1.18 1.12 -6.40
N LEU A 89 1.36 1.53 -5.14
CA LEU A 89 0.86 2.82 -4.65
C LEU A 89 1.67 4.01 -5.19
N LEU A 90 2.95 3.81 -5.54
CA LEU A 90 3.75 4.83 -6.23
C LEU A 90 3.34 5.01 -7.68
N ASP A 91 3.10 3.90 -8.39
CA ASP A 91 2.65 3.90 -9.78
C ASP A 91 1.23 4.47 -9.94
N HIS A 92 0.41 4.34 -8.88
CA HIS A 92 -0.98 4.80 -8.87
C HIS A 92 -1.29 5.73 -7.67
N PRO A 93 -0.89 7.01 -7.73
CA PRO A 93 -1.17 7.99 -6.68
C PRO A 93 -2.65 8.15 -6.31
N GLY A 94 -3.56 7.88 -7.26
CA GLY A 94 -5.00 7.87 -7.00
C GLY A 94 -5.41 6.77 -6.02
N LEU A 95 -4.82 5.58 -6.16
CA LEU A 95 -5.03 4.45 -5.26
C LEU A 95 -4.41 4.68 -3.88
N ALA A 96 -3.22 5.30 -3.82
CA ALA A 96 -2.59 5.65 -2.54
C ALA A 96 -3.48 6.53 -1.67
N ARG A 97 -4.17 7.52 -2.25
CA ARG A 97 -5.12 8.36 -1.53
C ARG A 97 -6.35 7.57 -1.07
N ALA A 98 -6.92 6.76 -1.97
CA ALA A 98 -8.09 5.94 -1.66
C ALA A 98 -7.85 4.98 -0.49
N ALA A 99 -6.68 4.32 -0.46
CA ALA A 99 -6.28 3.41 0.60
C ALA A 99 -6.08 4.10 1.96
N GLY A 100 -5.92 5.43 1.99
CA GLY A 100 -5.89 6.22 3.23
C GLY A 100 -7.26 6.65 3.75
N GLU A 101 -8.28 6.62 2.89
CA GLU A 101 -9.63 7.06 3.22
C GLU A 101 -10.58 5.88 3.48
N ARG A 102 -10.24 4.68 2.97
CA ARG A 102 -11.07 3.49 3.04
C ARG A 102 -10.25 2.27 3.46
N PRO A 103 -10.81 1.35 4.28
CA PRO A 103 -10.20 0.06 4.53
C PRO A 103 -9.98 -0.73 3.23
N LEU A 104 -8.89 -1.49 3.14
CA LEU A 104 -8.72 -2.45 2.06
C LEU A 104 -9.58 -3.68 2.34
N GLU A 105 -10.68 -3.79 1.62
CA GLU A 105 -11.62 -4.89 1.73
C GLU A 105 -11.76 -5.63 0.40
N GLY A 106 -11.96 -6.94 0.48
CA GLY A 106 -12.19 -7.78 -0.69
C GLY A 106 -11.33 -9.05 -0.72
N PRO A 107 -11.54 -9.91 -1.74
CA PRO A 107 -10.85 -11.18 -1.87
C PRO A 107 -9.32 -11.08 -1.92
N PHE A 108 -8.74 -10.10 -2.62
CA PHE A 108 -7.28 -9.98 -2.72
C PHE A 108 -6.69 -9.46 -1.41
N ALA A 109 -7.27 -8.43 -0.81
CA ALA A 109 -6.87 -7.91 0.50
C ALA A 109 -6.93 -9.01 1.57
N THR A 110 -8.02 -9.77 1.61
CA THR A 110 -8.21 -10.89 2.55
C THR A 110 -7.16 -11.98 2.34
N ARG A 111 -6.86 -12.34 1.08
CA ARG A 111 -5.85 -13.34 0.76
C ARG A 111 -4.44 -12.91 1.18
N LEU A 112 -4.07 -11.65 0.93
CA LEU A 112 -2.79 -11.09 1.36
C LEU A 112 -2.67 -11.11 2.88
N GLY A 113 -3.66 -10.58 3.59
CA GLY A 113 -3.69 -10.55 5.05
C GLY A 113 -3.62 -11.95 5.66
N ASN A 114 -4.42 -12.89 5.16
CA ASN A 114 -4.39 -14.28 5.60
C ASN A 114 -2.99 -14.89 5.45
N ASN A 115 -2.38 -14.76 4.27
CA ASN A 115 -1.06 -15.36 4.03
C ASN A 115 0.05 -14.71 4.86
N VAL A 116 -0.01 -13.39 5.10
CA VAL A 116 0.90 -12.72 6.04
C VAL A 116 0.73 -13.30 7.44
N LEU A 117 -0.50 -13.43 7.94
CA LEU A 117 -0.74 -13.94 9.30
C LEU A 117 -0.34 -15.41 9.43
N THR A 118 -0.65 -16.25 8.43
CA THR A 118 -0.22 -17.66 8.40
C THR A 118 1.30 -17.79 8.37
N LEU A 119 2.00 -16.97 7.56
CA LEU A 119 3.47 -16.90 7.53
C LEU A 119 4.04 -16.60 8.93
N LEU A 120 3.47 -15.62 9.63
CA LEU A 120 3.92 -15.21 10.96
C LEU A 120 3.66 -16.30 12.01
N GLN A 121 2.50 -16.95 11.95
CA GLN A 121 2.14 -18.06 12.84
C GLN A 121 3.07 -19.27 12.65
N HIS A 122 3.37 -19.67 11.40
CA HIS A 122 4.31 -20.75 11.11
C HIS A 122 5.72 -20.48 11.65
N ASN A 123 6.11 -19.21 11.71
CA ASN A 123 7.38 -18.76 12.27
C ASN A 123 7.29 -18.43 13.77
N LYS A 124 6.23 -18.86 14.46
CA LYS A 124 6.02 -18.76 15.92
C LYS A 124 6.04 -17.32 16.46
N ILE A 125 5.62 -16.37 15.63
CA ILE A 125 5.34 -15.01 16.10
C ILE A 125 4.00 -15.06 16.86
N ASP A 126 3.97 -14.46 18.06
CA ASP A 126 2.75 -14.40 18.88
C ASP A 126 1.62 -13.65 18.16
N GLU A 127 0.37 -13.99 18.46
CA GLU A 127 -0.80 -13.42 17.78
C GLU A 127 -0.88 -11.89 17.91
N ALA A 128 -0.55 -11.35 19.09
CA ALA A 128 -0.55 -9.91 19.30
C ALA A 128 0.55 -9.22 18.48
N ASP A 129 1.74 -9.82 18.44
CA ASP A 129 2.86 -9.33 17.63
C ASP A 129 2.57 -9.45 16.13
N ALA A 130 1.91 -10.52 15.70
CA ALA A 130 1.55 -10.74 14.30
C ALA A 130 0.53 -9.69 13.81
N ALA A 131 -0.51 -9.42 14.60
CA ALA A 131 -1.49 -8.38 14.31
C ALA A 131 -0.83 -6.99 14.27
N ASN A 132 -0.01 -6.67 15.27
CA ASN A 132 0.70 -5.40 15.34
C ASN A 132 1.68 -5.21 14.17
N LEU A 133 2.40 -6.27 13.77
CA LEU A 133 3.31 -6.22 12.63
C LEU A 133 2.56 -6.00 11.31
N LEU A 134 1.45 -6.71 11.08
CA LEU A 134 0.63 -6.52 9.87
C LEU A 134 0.14 -5.08 9.76
N VAL A 135 -0.45 -4.54 10.83
CA VAL A 135 -0.96 -3.15 10.86
C VAL A 135 0.18 -2.16 10.68
N SER A 136 1.29 -2.34 11.41
CA SER A 136 2.44 -1.42 11.33
C SER A 136 3.11 -1.42 9.96
N ALA A 137 3.27 -2.58 9.34
CA ALA A 137 3.86 -2.70 8.01
C ALA A 137 2.95 -2.07 6.94
N PHE A 138 1.64 -2.26 7.06
CA PHE A 138 0.67 -1.59 6.19
C PHE A 138 0.69 -0.07 6.37
N SER A 139 0.60 0.43 7.61
CA SER A 139 0.65 1.87 7.90
C SER A 139 1.96 2.52 7.45
N LEU A 140 3.10 1.85 7.64
CA LEU A 140 4.40 2.31 7.14
C LEU A 140 4.39 2.42 5.61
N THR A 141 3.92 1.37 4.93
CA THR A 141 3.85 1.31 3.45
C THR A 141 3.00 2.44 2.90
N LEU A 142 1.78 2.59 3.42
CA LEU A 142 0.85 3.63 3.02
C LEU A 142 1.39 5.04 3.31
N GLY A 143 1.93 5.26 4.52
CA GLY A 143 2.49 6.54 4.92
C GLY A 143 3.68 6.96 4.05
N CYS A 144 4.59 6.03 3.74
CA CYS A 144 5.70 6.27 2.83
C CYS A 144 5.22 6.56 1.40
N ALA A 145 4.25 5.79 0.89
CA ALA A 145 3.72 5.99 -0.47
C ALA A 145 3.01 7.35 -0.59
N LEU A 146 2.16 7.70 0.37
CA LEU A 146 1.50 9.01 0.43
C LEU A 146 2.49 10.16 0.56
N TYR A 147 3.53 10.00 1.38
CA TYR A 147 4.59 11.01 1.52
C TYR A 147 5.29 11.27 0.18
N ARG A 148 5.59 10.22 -0.58
CA ARG A 148 6.23 10.32 -1.90
C ARG A 148 5.31 10.96 -2.92
N THR A 149 4.13 10.38 -3.14
CA THR A 149 3.19 10.83 -4.18
C THR A 149 2.65 12.24 -3.93
N SER A 150 2.52 12.66 -2.65
CA SER A 150 2.11 14.02 -2.30
C SER A 150 3.20 15.08 -2.51
N ARG A 151 4.48 14.66 -2.60
CA ARG A 151 5.63 15.57 -2.71
C ARG A 151 6.26 15.60 -4.10
N SER A 152 6.01 14.62 -4.97
CA SER A 152 6.58 14.56 -6.32
C SER A 152 6.28 15.78 -7.21
N GLY A 153 5.30 16.63 -6.87
CA GLY A 153 4.97 17.87 -7.60
C GLY A 153 5.30 19.20 -6.89
N ARG A 154 5.70 19.18 -5.60
CA ARG A 154 6.15 20.37 -4.88
C ARG A 154 7.66 20.25 -4.77
N THR A 155 8.40 21.26 -5.24
CA THR A 155 9.87 21.33 -5.16
C THR A 155 10.34 20.63 -3.90
N ALA A 156 11.22 19.64 -4.03
CA ALA A 156 11.72 18.74 -2.97
C ALA A 156 12.43 19.46 -1.81
N SER A 157 12.18 20.75 -1.62
CA SER A 157 12.45 21.50 -0.41
C SER A 157 11.58 20.94 0.72
N SER A 158 12.22 20.22 1.63
CA SER A 158 11.65 19.97 2.95
C SER A 158 11.30 21.32 3.60
N ARG A 159 10.26 21.40 4.45
CA ARG A 159 10.07 22.62 5.27
C ARG A 159 11.34 22.93 6.10
N LEU A 160 12.12 21.87 6.38
CA LEU A 160 13.41 21.92 7.05
C LEU A 160 14.54 22.57 6.23
N SER A 161 14.46 22.62 4.89
CA SER A 161 15.47 23.32 4.08
C SER A 161 15.34 24.84 4.13
N GLN A 162 14.21 25.38 4.61
CA GLN A 162 13.99 26.82 4.81
C GLN A 162 14.35 27.32 6.21
N VAL A 163 14.75 26.43 7.13
CA VAL A 163 15.05 26.84 8.51
C VAL A 163 16.41 27.54 8.57
N GLY A 164 16.41 28.75 9.12
CA GLY A 164 17.60 29.59 9.34
C GLY A 164 18.48 29.12 10.50
N ASP A 165 19.28 30.03 11.06
CA ASP A 165 20.33 29.69 12.02
C ASP A 165 19.85 29.18 13.39
N GLU A 166 18.56 29.35 13.68
CA GLU A 166 17.91 28.92 14.92
C GLU A 166 17.83 27.39 15.08
N ALA A 167 18.05 26.60 14.02
CA ALA A 167 18.02 25.14 14.07
C ALA A 167 19.35 24.50 13.64
N PRO A 168 20.37 24.48 14.52
CA PRO A 168 21.71 23.97 14.17
C PRO A 168 21.71 22.49 13.76
N ALA A 169 20.84 21.66 14.32
CA ALA A 169 20.72 20.25 13.94
C ALA A 169 20.15 20.07 12.52
N VAL A 170 19.13 20.85 12.16
CA VAL A 170 18.51 20.84 10.83
C VAL A 170 19.52 21.32 9.79
N ARG A 171 20.25 22.40 10.10
CA ARG A 171 21.33 22.91 9.23
C ARG A 171 22.39 21.83 8.98
N ARG A 172 22.88 21.18 10.04
CA ARG A 172 23.90 20.13 9.95
C ARG A 172 23.45 18.94 9.11
N LEU A 173 22.18 18.55 9.19
CA LEU A 173 21.66 17.35 8.53
C LEU A 173 20.88 17.63 7.24
N ARG A 174 20.78 18.90 6.80
CA ARG A 174 19.93 19.31 5.66
C ARG A 174 20.16 18.46 4.41
N GLY A 175 21.41 18.28 4.00
CA GLY A 175 21.75 17.47 2.83
C GLY A 175 21.29 16.00 2.97
N ARG A 176 21.49 15.40 4.16
CA ARG A 176 21.05 14.02 4.43
C ARG A 176 19.52 13.90 4.46
N LEU A 177 18.83 14.90 5.00
CA LEU A 177 17.37 14.96 5.02
C LEU A 177 16.78 15.08 3.61
N THR A 178 17.40 15.90 2.74
CA THR A 178 16.99 16.02 1.34
C THR A 178 17.14 14.69 0.61
N VAL A 179 18.30 14.02 0.73
CA VAL A 179 18.54 12.70 0.11
C VAL A 179 17.54 11.67 0.63
N ALA A 180 17.41 11.53 1.96
CA ALA A 180 16.50 10.55 2.56
C ALA A 180 15.03 10.78 2.17
N SER A 181 14.61 12.03 1.95
CA SER A 181 13.24 12.31 1.52
C SER A 181 12.94 11.92 0.07
N ALA A 182 13.97 11.73 -0.75
CA ALA A 182 13.87 11.40 -2.17
C ALA A 182 14.23 9.93 -2.49
N ASP A 183 14.70 9.19 -1.50
CA ASP A 183 15.29 7.85 -1.66
C ASP A 183 14.28 6.74 -1.31
N ASP A 184 13.97 5.88 -2.29
CA ASP A 184 13.05 4.75 -2.14
C ASP A 184 13.63 3.63 -1.24
N THR A 185 14.95 3.62 -1.00
CA THR A 185 15.57 2.65 -0.08
C THR A 185 15.15 2.89 1.37
N VAL A 186 14.77 4.12 1.73
CA VAL A 186 14.33 4.46 3.11
C VAL A 186 13.12 3.64 3.54
N PHE A 187 12.18 3.39 2.63
CA PHE A 187 11.02 2.53 2.92
C PHE A 187 11.47 1.08 3.21
N ARG A 188 12.29 0.49 2.33
CA ARG A 188 12.75 -0.90 2.49
C ARG A 188 13.60 -1.09 3.75
N ASP A 189 14.45 -0.13 4.06
CA ASP A 189 15.26 -0.12 5.28
C ASP A 189 14.39 -0.01 6.54
N ALA A 190 13.38 0.88 6.53
CA ALA A 190 12.45 1.02 7.64
C ALA A 190 11.62 -0.25 7.85
N LEU A 191 11.12 -0.85 6.77
CA LEU A 191 10.36 -2.10 6.82
C LEU A 191 11.21 -3.26 7.34
N THR A 192 12.47 -3.37 6.89
CA THR A 192 13.41 -4.38 7.38
C THR A 192 13.62 -4.25 8.89
N ARG A 193 13.83 -3.02 9.39
CA ARG A 193 14.00 -2.76 10.83
C ARG A 193 12.74 -3.04 11.63
N LEU A 194 11.58 -2.71 11.09
CA LEU A 194 10.28 -3.01 11.69
C LEU A 194 10.11 -4.52 11.86
N ILE A 195 10.30 -5.29 10.80
CA ILE A 195 10.21 -6.76 10.82
C ILE A 195 11.19 -7.34 11.85
N ALA A 196 12.45 -6.91 11.81
CA ALA A 196 13.47 -7.39 12.75
C ALA A 196 13.10 -7.10 14.22
N GLY A 197 12.44 -5.97 14.50
CA GLY A 197 11.95 -5.61 15.83
C GLY A 197 10.95 -6.62 16.40
N TYR A 198 9.97 -7.03 15.59
CA TYR A 198 8.97 -8.03 16.00
C TYR A 198 9.56 -9.44 16.09
N VAL A 199 10.38 -9.85 15.12
CA VAL A 199 11.01 -11.18 15.12
C VAL A 199 11.97 -11.35 16.31
N THR A 200 12.74 -10.32 16.66
CA THR A 200 13.68 -10.37 17.80
C THR A 200 12.96 -10.40 19.14
N THR A 201 11.81 -9.72 19.25
CA THR A 201 11.00 -9.68 20.48
C THR A 201 10.37 -11.04 20.75
N ALA A 202 9.82 -11.70 19.72
CA ALA A 202 9.30 -13.06 19.82
C ALA A 202 10.35 -14.07 20.35
N ALA A 203 11.60 -13.97 19.89
CA ALA A 203 12.69 -14.83 20.35
C ALA A 203 13.03 -14.66 21.85
N LYS A 204 12.84 -13.46 22.42
CA LYS A 204 13.12 -13.18 23.84
C LYS A 204 11.99 -13.63 24.75
N THR A 205 10.74 -13.53 24.31
CA THR A 205 9.56 -13.90 25.11
C THR A 205 9.42 -15.42 25.25
N GLY A 206 9.82 -16.19 24.23
CA GLY A 206 9.86 -17.66 24.28
C GLY A 206 10.90 -18.26 25.24
N GLY A 207 11.89 -17.48 25.68
CA GLY A 207 12.95 -17.93 26.60
C GLY A 207 12.63 -17.76 28.10
N ARG A 208 11.55 -17.06 28.46
CA ARG A 208 11.21 -16.73 29.87
C ARG A 208 10.14 -17.62 30.52
N ARG A 209 9.68 -18.66 29.83
CA ARG A 209 8.81 -19.69 30.42
C ARG A 209 9.59 -21.01 30.60
N ARG A 210 10.41 -21.07 31.64
CA ARG A 210 10.88 -22.31 32.28
C ARG A 210 10.93 -22.11 33.77
#